data_AF-K1SEC7-F1
#
_entry.id   AF-K1SEC7-F1
#
_cell.length_a   1.000
_cell.length_b   1.000
_cell.length_c   1.000
_cell.angle_alpha   90.00
_cell.angle_beta   90.00
_cell.angle_gamma   90.00
#
_symmetry.space_group_name_H-M   'P 1'
#
loop_
_entity.id
_entity.type
_entity.pdbx_description
1 polymer ?
#
loop_
_entity_poly.entity_id
_entity_poly.type
_entity_poly.pdbx_seq_one_letter_code
_entity_poly.pdbx_strand_id
1 'polypeptide(L)'
;MNLSQTELAQMTGISERSLYTYEQLGTLPRKSNIRKLAEALHISVSYLLDESETDSQSHIDQDMFILEAKENFGSKGSKRSSGSVGVV
;
A
#
# COMPACT_ATOMS: atom_id res chain seq x y z
N MET A 1 10.34 12.10 12.66
CA MET A 1 11.09 10.92 12.18
C MET A 1 12.08 11.39 11.13
N ASN A 2 13.31 10.84 11.11
CA ASN A 2 14.31 11.12 10.08
C ASN A 2 14.56 9.85 9.25
N LEU A 3 13.53 9.37 8.55
CA LEU A 3 13.65 8.26 7.61
C LEU A 3 14.21 8.78 6.29
N SER A 4 15.25 8.13 5.77
CA SER A 4 15.74 8.38 4.42
C SER A 4 14.83 7.73 3.36
N GLN A 5 14.88 8.24 2.13
CA GLN A 5 14.16 7.61 1.00
C GLN A 5 14.59 6.14 0.79
N THR A 6 15.86 5.81 1.06
CA THR A 6 16.38 4.44 0.99
C THR A 6 15.73 3.54 2.03
N GLU A 7 15.61 3.98 3.27
CA GLU A 7 14.95 3.20 4.33
C GLU A 7 13.46 3.02 4.03
N LEU A 8 12.78 4.09 3.61
CA LEU A 8 11.36 4.01 3.25
C LEU A 8 11.12 3.10 2.04
N ALA A 9 12.04 3.09 1.07
CA ALA A 9 11.99 2.18 -0.07
C ALA A 9 12.11 0.71 0.38
N GLN A 10 13.01 0.43 1.32
CA GLN A 10 13.19 -0.91 1.89
C GLN A 10 11.96 -1.37 2.67
N MET A 11 11.34 -0.49 3.46
CA MET A 11 10.14 -0.81 4.25
C MET A 11 8.91 -1.06 3.38
N THR A 12 8.72 -0.27 2.32
CA THR A 12 7.49 -0.28 1.52
C THR A 12 7.59 -1.15 0.25
N GLY A 13 8.81 -1.47 -0.17
CA GLY A 13 9.09 -2.07 -1.49
C GLY A 13 8.77 -1.15 -2.67
N ILE A 14 8.64 0.17 -2.43
CA ILE A 14 8.51 1.19 -3.46
C ILE A 14 9.92 1.66 -3.84
N SER A 15 10.21 1.86 -5.13
CA SER A 15 11.54 2.34 -5.52
C SER A 15 11.80 3.76 -5.01
N GLU A 16 13.05 4.05 -4.62
CA GLU A 16 13.49 5.41 -4.25
C GLU A 16 13.11 6.44 -5.30
N ARG A 17 13.23 6.08 -6.60
CA ARG A 17 12.82 6.95 -7.70
C ARG A 17 11.33 7.32 -7.63
N SER A 18 10.45 6.37 -7.27
CA SER A 18 9.02 6.67 -7.13
C SER A 18 8.76 7.55 -5.90
N LEU A 19 9.41 7.26 -4.78
CA LEU A 19 9.31 8.09 -3.56
C LEU A 19 9.74 9.53 -3.84
N TYR A 20 10.88 9.71 -4.54
CA TYR A 20 11.34 11.02 -5.00
C TYR A 20 10.29 11.76 -5.84
N THR A 21 9.64 11.07 -6.78
CA THR A 21 8.60 11.71 -7.61
C THR A 21 7.36 12.12 -6.81
N TYR A 22 7.02 11.38 -5.76
CA TYR A 22 5.89 11.71 -4.89
C TYR A 22 6.21 12.97 -4.08
N GLU A 23 7.39 13.03 -3.46
CA GLU A 23 7.80 14.15 -2.61
C GLU A 23 8.13 15.43 -3.40
N GLN A 24 8.86 15.30 -4.50
CA GLN A 24 9.45 16.46 -5.19
C GLN A 24 8.61 16.96 -6.38
N LEU A 25 7.88 16.05 -7.03
CA LEU A 25 7.10 16.39 -8.23
C LEU A 25 5.59 16.40 -7.96
N GLY A 26 5.16 16.12 -6.72
CA GLY A 26 3.74 16.08 -6.35
C GLY A 26 2.94 15.02 -7.11
N THR A 27 3.59 13.98 -7.62
CA THR A 27 2.89 12.89 -8.31
C THR A 27 2.11 12.06 -7.31
N LEU A 28 0.79 11.94 -7.49
CA LEU A 28 -0.02 11.16 -6.57
C LEU A 28 0.29 9.65 -6.69
N PRO A 29 0.61 8.95 -5.58
CA PRO A 29 0.87 7.51 -5.64
C PRO A 29 -0.40 6.73 -6.01
N ARG A 30 -0.24 5.55 -6.62
CA ARG A 30 -1.39 4.64 -6.83
C ARG A 30 -1.92 4.12 -5.50
N LYS A 31 -3.20 3.72 -5.46
CA LYS A 31 -3.88 3.16 -4.27
C LYS A 31 -3.10 2.06 -3.55
N SER A 32 -2.39 1.20 -4.29
CA SER A 32 -1.52 0.17 -3.70
C SER A 32 -0.32 0.74 -2.94
N ASN A 33 0.30 1.80 -3.48
CA ASN A 33 1.48 2.43 -2.89
C ASN A 33 1.10 3.34 -1.72
N ILE A 34 -0.04 4.04 -1.80
CA ILE A 34 -0.64 4.78 -0.68
C ILE A 34 -0.77 3.86 0.54
N ARG A 35 -1.30 2.65 0.35
CA ARG A 35 -1.47 1.68 1.44
C ARG A 35 -0.14 1.22 2.04
N LYS A 36 0.84 0.88 1.18
CA LYS A 36 2.18 0.51 1.63
C LYS A 36 2.86 1.62 2.44
N LEU A 37 2.69 2.88 2.02
CA LEU A 37 3.22 4.04 2.73
C LEU A 37 2.53 4.22 4.09
N ALA A 38 1.20 4.18 4.13
CA ALA A 38 0.41 4.29 5.35
C ALA A 38 0.80 3.23 6.39
N GLU A 39 0.97 1.98 5.93
CA GLU A 39 1.40 0.86 6.77
C GLU A 39 2.83 1.04 7.30
N ALA A 40 3.79 1.36 6.43
CA ALA A 40 5.20 1.52 6.82
C ALA A 40 5.43 2.70 7.77
N LEU A 41 4.63 3.76 7.63
CA LEU A 41 4.73 4.96 8.47
C LEU A 41 3.82 4.90 9.70
N HIS A 42 3.02 3.84 9.84
CA HIS A 42 1.99 3.71 10.87
C HIS A 42 1.08 4.94 10.95
N ILE A 43 0.52 5.33 9.81
CA ILE A 43 -0.46 6.43 9.70
C ILE A 43 -1.68 5.95 8.92
N SER A 44 -2.79 6.65 9.03
CA SER A 44 -3.98 6.34 8.23
C SER A 44 -3.87 6.78 6.79
N VAL A 45 -4.68 6.16 5.91
CA VAL A 45 -4.76 6.57 4.51
C VAL A 45 -5.35 7.98 4.39
N SER A 46 -6.32 8.32 5.24
CA SER A 46 -6.93 9.65 5.28
C SER A 46 -5.90 10.73 5.59
N TYR A 47 -5.05 10.52 6.60
CA TYR A 47 -3.98 11.46 6.94
C TYR A 47 -2.97 11.67 5.81
N LEU A 48 -2.72 10.63 4.98
CA LEU A 48 -1.80 10.75 3.85
C LEU A 48 -2.41 11.51 2.65
N LEU A 49 -3.74 11.57 2.53
CA LEU A 49 -4.44 12.09 1.35
C LEU A 49 -5.18 13.40 1.59
N ASP A 50 -5.52 13.71 2.83
CA ASP A 50 -6.27 14.88 3.21
C ASP A 50 -5.38 15.81 4.05
N GLU A 51 -5.01 16.94 3.48
CA GLU A 51 -4.17 17.95 4.15
C GLU A 51 -4.87 18.62 5.34
N SER A 52 -6.21 18.48 5.46
CA SER A 52 -6.98 18.98 6.60
C SER A 52 -7.05 17.99 7.77
N GLU A 53 -6.73 16.71 7.53
CA GLU A 53 -6.66 15.70 8.57
C GLU A 53 -5.39 15.90 9.41
N THR A 54 -5.57 16.20 10.69
CA THR A 54 -4.46 16.47 11.61
C THR A 54 -4.13 15.29 12.52
N ASP A 55 -5.04 14.32 12.61
CA ASP A 55 -4.85 13.09 13.37
C ASP A 55 -4.22 12.01 12.48
N SER A 56 -2.97 11.64 12.78
CA SER A 56 -2.22 10.64 12.02
C SER A 56 -2.81 9.24 12.11
N GLN A 57 -3.67 8.98 13.10
CA GLN A 57 -4.34 7.69 13.31
C GLN A 57 -5.83 7.75 12.94
N SER A 58 -6.31 8.86 12.36
CA SER A 58 -7.70 9.06 11.96
C SER A 58 -8.21 7.88 11.12
N HIS A 59 -9.23 7.16 11.60
CA HIS A 59 -9.83 6.01 10.89
C HIS A 59 -8.89 4.81 10.65
N ILE A 60 -7.76 4.69 11.36
CA ILE A 60 -6.80 3.59 11.14
C ILE A 60 -7.41 2.19 11.35
N ASP A 61 -8.34 2.03 12.30
CA ASP A 61 -9.02 0.76 12.56
C ASP A 61 -9.83 0.27 11.35
N GLN A 62 -10.43 1.20 10.60
CA GLN A 62 -11.20 0.89 9.40
C GLN A 62 -10.28 0.47 8.26
N ASP A 63 -9.14 1.16 8.11
CA ASP A 63 -8.12 0.82 7.12
C ASP A 63 -7.51 -0.57 7.40
N MET A 64 -7.25 -0.88 8.67
CA MET A 64 -6.71 -2.16 9.14
C MET A 64 -7.69 -3.31 8.92
N PHE A 65 -8.98 -3.12 9.23
CA PHE A 65 -10.01 -4.12 8.97
C PHE A 65 -10.10 -4.50 7.49
N ILE A 66 -9.99 -3.52 6.59
CA ILE A 66 -9.98 -3.77 5.14
C ILE A 66 -8.71 -4.51 4.71
N LEU A 67 -7.57 -4.24 5.35
CA LEU A 67 -6.31 -4.95 5.08
C LEU A 67 -6.41 -6.41 5.51
N GLU A 68 -6.83 -6.67 6.74
CA GLU A 68 -6.99 -8.03 7.27
C GLU A 68 -8.00 -8.84 6.46
N ALA A 69 -9.12 -8.24 6.06
CA ALA A 69 -10.07 -8.89 5.16
C ALA A 69 -9.45 -9.22 3.80
N LYS A 70 -8.62 -8.33 3.23
CA LYS A 70 -7.94 -8.62 1.96
C LYS A 70 -6.86 -9.69 2.11
N GLU A 71 -6.17 -9.79 3.23
CA GLU A 71 -5.22 -10.88 3.45
C GLU A 71 -5.93 -12.22 3.67
N ASN A 72 -6.97 -12.26 4.52
CA ASN A 72 -7.72 -13.48 4.82
C ASN A 72 -8.57 -13.99 3.64
N PHE A 73 -9.06 -13.10 2.76
CA PHE A 73 -9.90 -13.48 1.62
C PHE A 73 -9.22 -13.35 0.25
N GLY A 74 -8.07 -12.66 0.14
CA GLY A 74 -7.49 -12.23 -1.14
C GLY A 74 -6.54 -13.19 -1.86
N SER A 75 -6.26 -14.39 -1.31
CA SER A 75 -5.35 -15.36 -1.96
C SER A 75 -5.96 -16.71 -2.36
N LYS A 76 -7.27 -16.91 -2.27
CA LYS A 76 -7.94 -18.14 -2.76
C LYS A 76 -8.39 -18.10 -4.24
N GLY A 77 -7.76 -17.26 -5.07
CA GLY A 77 -8.14 -17.07 -6.49
C GLY A 77 -7.15 -17.53 -7.55
N SER A 78 -5.95 -18.01 -7.19
CA SER A 78 -4.89 -18.33 -8.17
C SER A 78 -4.30 -19.73 -7.97
N LYS A 79 -5.14 -20.77 -7.95
CA LYS A 79 -4.67 -22.16 -8.07
C LYS A 79 -5.28 -22.79 -9.33
N ARG A 80 -4.47 -22.76 -10.40
CA ARG A 80 -4.44 -23.66 -11.57
C ARG A 80 -5.77 -23.95 -12.29
N SER A 81 -5.90 -23.39 -13.48
CA SER A 81 -6.46 -24.14 -14.62
C SER A 81 -5.50 -24.03 -15.80
N SER A 82 -4.43 -24.82 -15.73
CA SER A 82 -3.68 -25.29 -16.90
C SER A 82 -3.85 -26.81 -16.91
N GLY A 83 -5.09 -27.24 -17.17
CA GLY A 83 -5.45 -28.62 -17.44
C GLY A 83 -5.81 -28.74 -18.90
N SER A 84 -4.82 -29.16 -19.69
CA SER A 84 -4.95 -29.68 -21.05
C SER A 84 -6.20 -30.55 -21.24
N VAL A 85 -7.10 -30.16 -22.14
CA VAL A 85 -8.06 -31.10 -22.73
C VAL A 85 -7.47 -31.54 -24.06
N GLY A 86 -6.78 -32.67 -24.02
CA GLY A 86 -6.57 -33.53 -25.18
C GLY A 86 -7.38 -34.82 -24.98
N VAL A 87 -7.89 -35.34 -26.10
CA VAL A 87 -8.48 -36.68 -26.30
C VAL A 87 -9.92 -36.78 -25.73
N VAL A 88 -10.97 -37.04 -26.52
CA VAL A 88 -11.19 -38.01 -27.62
C VAL A 88 -11.99 -37.42 -28.77
#